data_AF-A0A1F5WZJ0-F1
#
_entry.id   AF-A0A1F5WZJ0-F1
#
_cell.length_a   1.000
_cell.length_b   1.000
_cell.length_c   1.000
_cell.angle_alpha   90.00
_cell.angle_beta   90.00
_cell.angle_gamma   90.00
#
_symmetry.space_group_name_H-M   'P 1'
#
loop_
_entity.id
_entity.type
_entity.pdbx_description
1 polymer ?
#
loop_
_entity_poly.entity_id
_entity_poly.type
_entity_poly.pdbx_seq_one_letter_code
_entity_poly.pdbx_strand_id
1 'polypeptide(L)'
;MTNRIIVDRCLNTDYTRFNLNIEFSSPYNFVRPLREKGATWNALSAKEKVLVRGIFKTPGVAELNMRAYSLQIEKGRAFHWADIEPAILEVLKDICGQDAEITIQDFRTAIDK
;
A
#
# COMPACT_ATOMS: atom_id res chain seq x y z
N MET A 1 14.46 15.44 8.11
CA MET A 1 13.36 14.66 8.72
C MET A 1 13.50 13.25 8.18
N THR A 2 13.53 12.24 9.06
CA THR A 2 13.56 10.83 8.63
C THR A 2 12.18 10.45 8.13
N ASN A 3 12.11 9.81 6.96
CA ASN A 3 10.84 9.31 6.45
C ASN A 3 10.39 8.09 7.25
N ARG A 4 9.06 7.93 7.39
CA ARG A 4 8.49 6.90 8.25
C ARG A 4 7.40 6.14 7.51
N ILE A 5 7.45 4.81 7.64
CA ILE A 5 6.46 3.88 7.15
C ILE A 5 5.83 3.22 8.38
N ILE A 6 4.54 3.41 8.58
CA ILE A 6 3.79 2.75 9.65
C ILE A 6 2.89 1.71 9.01
N VAL A 7 3.07 0.44 9.38
CA VAL A 7 2.25 -0.67 8.90
C VAL A 7 1.20 -0.99 9.96
N ASP A 8 -0.05 -0.71 9.64
CA ASP A 8 -1.20 -1.10 10.45
C ASP A 8 -1.73 -2.45 9.92
N ARG A 9 -1.23 -3.55 10.49
CA ARG A 9 -1.66 -4.90 10.13
C ARG A 9 -3.03 -5.15 10.72
N CYS A 10 -4.03 -5.28 9.86
CA CYS A 10 -5.37 -5.71 10.25
C CYS A 10 -5.39 -7.24 10.29
N LEU A 11 -5.35 -7.80 11.51
CA LEU A 11 -5.31 -9.25 11.68
C LEU A 11 -6.59 -9.90 11.14
N ASN A 12 -6.44 -11.05 10.46
CA ASN A 12 -7.54 -11.83 9.87
C ASN A 12 -8.34 -11.09 8.78
N THR A 13 -7.76 -10.10 8.11
CA THR A 13 -8.38 -9.47 6.95
C THR A 13 -7.52 -9.70 5.70
N ASP A 14 -8.14 -9.46 4.54
CA ASP A 14 -7.44 -9.45 3.26
C ASP A 14 -6.75 -8.11 2.98
N TYR A 15 -6.81 -7.13 3.89
CA TYR A 15 -6.21 -5.81 3.68
C TYR A 15 -5.23 -5.41 4.79
N THR A 16 -4.25 -4.57 4.44
CA THR A 16 -3.34 -3.92 5.40
C THR A 16 -3.20 -2.46 5.00
N ARG A 17 -3.01 -1.58 5.98
CA ARG A 17 -2.79 -0.15 5.74
C ARG A 17 -1.34 0.22 6.01
N PHE A 18 -0.78 1.04 5.12
CA PHE A 18 0.55 1.62 5.23
C PHE A 18 0.37 3.13 5.31
N ASN A 19 0.66 3.73 6.47
CA ASN A 19 0.67 5.18 6.62
C ASN A 19 2.09 5.69 6.37
N LEU A 20 2.17 6.75 5.58
CA LEU A 20 3.42 7.32 5.10
C LEU A 20 3.44 8.80 5.43
N ASN A 21 4.63 9.38 5.60
CA ASN A 21 4.78 10.83 5.70
C ASN A 21 4.91 11.53 4.33
N ILE A 22 4.37 10.90 3.27
CA ILE A 22 4.33 11.41 1.90
C ILE A 22 2.87 11.60 1.50
N GLU A 23 2.55 12.78 0.99
CA GLU A 23 1.21 13.09 0.49
C GLU A 23 1.02 12.60 -0.94
N PHE A 24 -0.12 11.98 -1.20
CA PHE A 24 -0.56 11.61 -2.55
C PHE A 24 -1.59 12.62 -3.05
N SER A 25 -1.58 12.84 -4.36
CA SER A 25 -2.26 13.98 -5.00
C SER A 25 -3.80 13.91 -4.94
N SER A 26 -4.36 12.71 -4.76
CA SER A 26 -5.81 12.46 -4.72
C SER A 26 -6.10 11.04 -4.24
N PRO A 27 -7.34 10.73 -3.81
CA PRO A 27 -7.72 9.33 -3.66
C PRO A 27 -7.68 8.60 -4.99
N TYR A 28 -6.89 7.53 -5.08
CA TYR A 28 -6.76 6.71 -6.27
C TYR A 28 -7.04 5.25 -5.94
N ASN A 29 -7.74 4.54 -6.82
CA ASN A 29 -8.00 3.11 -6.66
C ASN A 29 -7.58 2.36 -7.93
N PHE A 30 -6.80 1.30 -7.73
CA PHE A 30 -6.32 0.41 -8.77
C PHE A 30 -6.65 -1.04 -8.39
N VAL A 31 -7.04 -1.84 -9.37
CA VAL A 31 -7.36 -3.26 -9.19
C VAL A 31 -6.56 -4.11 -10.18
N ARG A 32 -6.35 -5.39 -9.87
CA ARG A 32 -5.72 -6.37 -10.79
C ARG A 32 -6.76 -6.94 -11.79
N PRO A 33 -6.41 -7.21 -13.06
CA PRO A 33 -5.19 -6.76 -13.76
C PRO A 33 -5.15 -5.24 -13.77
N LEU A 34 -3.96 -4.63 -13.68
CA LEU A 34 -3.77 -3.19 -13.41
C LEU A 34 -4.75 -2.33 -14.23
N ARG A 35 -5.82 -1.91 -13.57
CA ARG A 35 -6.93 -1.12 -14.09
C ARG A 35 -7.29 -0.07 -13.06
N GLU A 36 -7.66 1.09 -13.56
CA GLU A 36 -8.12 2.20 -12.73
C GLU A 36 -9.59 2.04 -12.35
N LYS A 37 -9.92 2.42 -11.12
CA LYS A 37 -11.29 2.53 -10.63
C LYS A 37 -11.51 3.96 -10.14
N GLY A 38 -11.99 4.84 -11.03
CA GLY A 38 -12.38 6.21 -10.72
C GLY A 38 -11.39 7.28 -11.20
N ALA A 39 -10.11 7.17 -10.89
CA ALA A 39 -9.11 8.19 -11.28
C ALA A 39 -8.27 7.78 -12.48
N THR A 40 -7.82 8.74 -13.28
CA THR A 40 -7.05 8.46 -14.50
C THR A 40 -5.55 8.30 -14.21
N TRP A 41 -4.90 7.30 -14.81
CA TRP A 41 -3.43 7.07 -14.72
C TRP A 41 -2.60 8.31 -15.04
N ASN A 42 -3.14 9.16 -15.91
CA ASN A 42 -2.50 10.40 -16.33
C ASN A 42 -2.41 11.45 -15.21
N ALA A 43 -3.28 11.37 -14.20
CA ALA A 43 -3.24 12.25 -13.03
C ALA A 43 -2.11 11.92 -12.05
N LEU A 44 -1.54 10.71 -12.12
CA LEU A 44 -0.43 10.31 -11.27
C LEU A 44 0.87 11.00 -11.69
N SER A 45 1.62 11.50 -10.71
CA SER A 45 3.02 11.88 -10.86
C SER A 45 3.89 10.68 -11.28
N ALA A 46 5.10 10.96 -11.76
CA ALA A 46 6.06 9.90 -12.12
C ALA A 46 6.36 8.97 -10.94
N LYS A 47 6.50 9.54 -9.73
CA LYS A 47 6.76 8.79 -8.49
C LYS A 47 5.58 7.88 -8.11
N GLU A 48 4.35 8.38 -8.21
CA GLU A 48 3.14 7.57 -7.95
C GLU A 48 2.97 6.46 -8.98
N LYS A 49 3.30 6.69 -10.26
CA LYS A 49 3.29 5.63 -11.30
C LYS A 49 4.29 4.52 -10.99
N VAL A 50 5.48 4.87 -10.51
CA VAL A 50 6.50 3.90 -10.07
C VAL A 50 6.00 3.10 -8.87
N LEU A 51 5.43 3.77 -7.86
CA LEU A 51 4.81 3.13 -6.70
C LEU A 51 3.74 2.12 -7.13
N VAL A 52 2.73 2.54 -7.90
CA VAL A 52 1.63 1.67 -8.33
C VAL A 52 2.17 0.47 -9.10
N ARG A 53 3.09 0.66 -10.05
CA ARG A 53 3.71 -0.47 -10.77
C ARG A 53 4.48 -1.39 -9.84
N GLY A 54 5.26 -0.85 -8.90
CA GLY A 54 6.02 -1.62 -7.93
C GLY A 54 5.11 -2.50 -7.08
N ILE A 55 4.04 -1.93 -6.54
CA ILE A 55 3.04 -2.67 -5.76
C ILE A 55 2.40 -3.78 -6.59
N PHE A 56 1.93 -3.50 -7.81
CA PHE A 56 1.32 -4.51 -8.69
C PHE A 56 2.29 -5.53 -9.30
N LYS A 57 3.61 -5.33 -9.20
CA LYS A 57 4.58 -6.40 -9.51
C LYS A 57 4.57 -7.49 -8.45
N THR A 58 4.15 -7.20 -7.23
CA THR A 58 4.06 -8.18 -6.15
C THR A 58 2.90 -9.15 -6.42
N PRO A 59 3.19 -10.46 -6.59
CA PRO A 59 2.14 -11.47 -6.72
C PRO A 59 1.21 -11.45 -5.51
N GLY A 60 -0.07 -11.64 -5.76
CA GLY A 60 -1.08 -11.67 -4.71
C GLY A 60 -1.67 -10.33 -4.30
N VAL A 61 -1.11 -9.18 -4.73
CA VAL A 61 -1.82 -7.89 -4.60
C VAL A 61 -3.03 -7.86 -5.54
N ALA A 62 -4.21 -7.63 -4.99
CA ALA A 62 -5.49 -7.57 -5.69
C ALA A 62 -5.97 -6.14 -5.92
N GLU A 63 -5.90 -5.28 -4.90
CA GLU A 63 -6.36 -3.89 -4.95
C GLU A 63 -5.39 -2.97 -4.20
N LEU A 64 -5.26 -1.74 -4.69
CA LEU A 64 -4.52 -0.66 -4.05
C LEU A 64 -5.40 0.59 -4.00
N ASN A 65 -5.69 1.05 -2.78
CA ASN A 65 -6.33 2.32 -2.49
C ASN A 65 -5.29 3.29 -1.95
N MET A 66 -5.09 4.41 -2.63
CA MET A 66 -4.22 5.51 -2.21
C MET A 66 -5.10 6.63 -1.68
N ARG A 67 -4.72 7.24 -0.57
CA ARG A 67 -5.31 8.47 0.00
C ARG A 67 -4.18 9.34 0.54
N ALA A 68 -4.42 10.60 0.84
CA ALA A 68 -3.40 11.44 1.48
C ALA A 68 -2.76 10.69 2.67
N TYR A 69 -1.42 10.57 2.64
CA TYR A 69 -0.61 9.92 3.68
C TYR A 69 -0.89 8.44 3.95
N SER A 70 -1.67 7.74 3.13
CA SER A 70 -1.99 6.34 3.38
C SER A 70 -2.23 5.51 2.11
N LEU A 71 -1.82 4.25 2.19
CA LEU A 71 -2.11 3.20 1.23
C LEU A 71 -2.87 2.10 1.95
N GLN A 72 -3.95 1.63 1.36
CA GLN A 72 -4.60 0.39 1.77
C GLN A 72 -4.44 -0.61 0.62
N ILE A 73 -3.79 -1.73 0.92
CA ILE A 73 -3.55 -2.79 -0.06
C ILE A 73 -4.40 -3.98 0.34
N GLU A 74 -5.11 -4.54 -0.62
CA GLU A 74 -5.83 -5.81 -0.48
C GLU A 74 -5.07 -6.91 -1.22
N LYS A 75 -4.91 -8.06 -0.57
CA LYS A 75 -4.36 -9.27 -1.16
C LYS A 75 -5.47 -10.19 -1.66
N GLY A 76 -5.16 -11.05 -2.63
CA GLY A 76 -6.03 -12.17 -2.99
C GLY A 76 -6.14 -13.16 -1.82
N ARG A 77 -7.32 -13.78 -1.69
CA ARG A 77 -7.63 -14.72 -0.59
C ARG A 77 -6.67 -15.90 -0.45
N ALA A 78 -6.06 -16.34 -1.55
CA ALA A 78 -5.13 -17.47 -1.57
C ALA A 78 -3.70 -17.12 -1.07
N PHE A 79 -3.42 -15.85 -0.77
CA PHE A 79 -2.10 -15.40 -0.35
C PHE A 79 -2.05 -15.04 1.13
N HIS A 80 -0.85 -15.06 1.70
CA HIS A 80 -0.59 -14.62 3.08
C HIS A 80 0.20 -13.31 3.10
N TRP A 81 -0.09 -12.45 4.07
CA TRP A 81 0.62 -11.17 4.23
C TRP A 81 2.11 -11.35 4.50
N ALA A 82 2.49 -12.42 5.20
CA ALA A 82 3.90 -12.77 5.44
C ALA A 82 4.73 -12.92 4.15
N ASP A 83 4.09 -13.31 3.04
CA ASP A 83 4.75 -13.53 1.76
C ASP A 83 4.79 -12.26 0.88
N ILE A 84 3.83 -11.35 1.07
CA ILE A 84 3.63 -10.18 0.19
C ILE A 84 4.21 -8.90 0.82
N GLU A 85 4.06 -8.74 2.14
CA GLU A 85 4.43 -7.52 2.86
C GLU A 85 5.91 -7.14 2.68
N PRO A 86 6.89 -8.06 2.73
CA PRO A 86 8.29 -7.69 2.54
C PRO A 86 8.53 -7.02 1.18
N ALA A 87 7.95 -7.54 0.11
CA ALA A 87 8.09 -6.97 -1.23
C ALA A 87 7.42 -5.60 -1.36
N ILE A 88 6.26 -5.41 -0.71
CA ILE A 88 5.60 -4.10 -0.62
C ILE A 88 6.49 -3.10 0.12
N LEU A 89 7.06 -3.49 1.26
CA LEU A 89 7.91 -2.61 2.07
C LEU A 89 9.15 -2.16 1.30
N GLU A 90 9.77 -3.02 0.49
CA GLU A 90 10.90 -2.62 -0.37
C GLU A 90 10.48 -1.56 -1.40
N VAL A 91 9.31 -1.71 -2.03
CA VAL A 91 8.77 -0.67 -2.93
C VAL A 91 8.52 0.63 -2.17
N LEU A 92 8.02 0.56 -0.93
CA LEU A 92 7.78 1.76 -0.12
C LEU A 92 9.08 2.43 0.31
N LYS A 93 10.15 1.68 0.61
CA LYS A 93 11.48 2.23 0.87
C LYS A 93 12.06 2.93 -0.35
N ASP A 94 11.88 2.40 -1.56
CA ASP A 94 12.33 3.09 -2.78
C ASP A 94 11.65 4.46 -2.95
N ILE A 95 10.40 4.58 -2.49
CA ILE A 95 9.59 5.80 -2.57
C ILE A 95 9.88 6.74 -1.38
N CYS A 96 10.08 6.21 -0.19
CA CYS A 96 10.29 6.95 1.04
C CYS A 96 11.76 7.19 1.39
N GLY A 97 12.71 6.60 0.68
CA GLY A 97 14.11 6.55 1.08
C GLY A 97 14.45 5.24 1.79
N GLN A 98 15.63 4.72 1.48
CA GLN A 98 16.12 3.42 1.97
C GLN A 98 16.37 3.41 3.48
N ASP A 99 16.56 4.58 4.08
CA ASP A 99 16.72 4.84 5.51
C ASP A 99 15.38 5.07 6.24
N ALA A 100 14.24 4.91 5.56
CA ALA A 100 12.93 5.11 6.18
C ALA A 100 12.73 4.16 7.38
N GLU A 101 12.32 4.74 8.51
CA GLU A 101 12.02 3.98 9.72
C GLU A 101 10.70 3.22 9.53
N ILE A 102 10.71 1.93 9.81
CA ILE A 102 9.52 1.07 9.74
C ILE A 102 9.01 0.80 11.15
N THR A 103 7.76 1.18 11.40
CA THR A 103 7.02 0.79 12.61
C THR A 103 5.89 -0.15 12.22
N ILE A 104 5.79 -1.30 12.86
CA ILE A 104 4.70 -2.27 12.63
C ILE A 104 3.78 -2.25 13.84
N GLN A 105 2.48 -2.15 13.59
CA GLN A 105 1.43 -2.14 14.61
C GLN A 105 0.37 -3.15 14.22
N ASP A 106 0.08 -4.10 15.11
CA ASP A 106 -0.97 -5.10 14.90
C ASP A 106 -2.28 -4.60 15.52
N PHE A 107 -3.30 -4.45 14.69
CA PHE A 107 -4.65 -4.16 15.15
C PHE A 107 -5.53 -5.38 14.95
N ARG A 108 -6.12 -5.85 16.03
CA ARG A 108 -7.38 -6.59 15.93
C ARG A 108 -8.41 -5.53 15.55
N THR A 109 -8.98 -5.62 14.35
CA THR A 109 -10.20 -4.85 14.09
C THR A 109 -11.14 -5.13 15.25
N ALA A 110 -11.63 -4.08 15.92
CA ALA A 110 -12.83 -4.24 16.72
C ALA A 110 -13.84 -4.90 15.78
N ILE A 111 -14.33 -6.07 16.16
CA ILE A 111 -15.44 -6.71 15.47
C ILE A 111 -16.59 -5.73 15.71
N ASP A 112 -16.79 -4.78 14.78
CA ASP A 112 -18.05 -4.07 14.67
C ASP A 112 -19.07 -5.14 14.27
N LYS A 113 -19.77 -5.63 15.30
CA LYS A 113 -20.96 -6.47 15.19
C LYS A 113 -22.15 -5.63 14.78
#